data_AF-A0A7J6PZZ1-F1
#
_entry.id   AF-A0A7J6PZZ1-F1
#
_cell.length_a   1.000
_cell.length_b   1.000
_cell.length_c   1.000
_cell.angle_alpha   90.00
_cell.angle_beta   90.00
_cell.angle_gamma   90.00
#
_symmetry.space_group_name_H-M   'P 1'
#
loop_
_entity.id
_entity.type
_entity.pdbx_description
1 polymer ?
#
loop_
_entity_poly.entity_id
_entity_poly.type
_entity_poly.pdbx_seq_one_letter_code
_entity_poly.pdbx_strand_id
1 'polypeptide(L)'
;LQEAEMREAHSKGLPTPVEAALSEVEDDHSAEFNRLRPLIRRVLEESPAKQVEVFLRRLHPACSLVDEANRLTHEIRPQDNLVFELAVIETAAPERRRSGEAEEAEGSPSRRAAPPPSSSSPRKAESPRKTRLPADDPIAPMALVVRLIQKPPPEAGTEQMFKWRKAINDVVEVADLLGISSREVGPLDDVPADGSGHTRAAAALPSTPREISVWSFAKFEQRLSQIRDIHRVTTGDHPIAFDHYLAENPGSDPWRDWGTQSVSAMLDRIADLEARLEHALSERGKDDQIRALREQVAALEAEHRANRRLELETDLREIEKIERLEAKAYTSK
;
A
#
# COMPACT_ATOMS: atom_id res chain seq x y z
N LEU A 1 45.03 12.06 30.67
CA LEU A 1 44.34 11.53 31.86
C LEU A 1 43.43 10.37 31.49
N GLN A 2 42.42 10.54 30.62
CA GLN A 2 41.55 9.43 30.17
C GLN A 2 42.28 8.20 29.60
N GLU A 3 43.30 8.37 28.74
CA GLU A 3 44.06 7.21 28.22
C GLU A 3 44.85 6.47 29.31
N ALA A 4 45.32 7.16 30.34
CA ALA A 4 46.06 6.53 31.43
C ALA A 4 45.12 5.73 32.34
N GLU A 5 43.93 6.28 32.65
CA GLU A 5 42.87 5.55 33.36
C GLU A 5 42.38 4.33 32.57
N MET A 6 42.22 4.43 31.24
CA MET A 6 41.82 3.28 30.42
C MET A 6 42.87 2.17 30.43
N ARG A 7 44.17 2.52 30.39
CA ARG A 7 45.25 1.52 30.50
C ARG A 7 45.31 0.87 31.88
N GLU A 8 45.05 1.61 32.96
CA GLU A 8 45.02 1.06 34.32
C GLU A 8 43.78 0.18 34.55
N ALA A 9 42.63 0.52 33.96
CA ALA A 9 41.43 -0.33 34.00
C ALA A 9 41.67 -1.67 33.28
N HIS A 10 42.31 -1.63 32.09
CA HIS A 10 42.67 -2.84 31.36
C HIS A 10 43.65 -3.74 32.13
N SER A 11 44.63 -3.18 32.84
CA SER A 11 45.59 -3.99 33.62
C SER A 11 44.94 -4.65 34.84
N LYS A 12 43.85 -4.08 35.35
CA LYS A 12 43.04 -4.64 36.45
C LYS A 12 42.00 -5.66 35.98
N GLY A 13 41.90 -5.93 34.68
CA GLY A 13 40.90 -6.83 34.12
C GLY A 13 39.47 -6.32 34.29
N LEU A 14 39.28 -5.01 34.50
CA LEU A 14 37.96 -4.41 34.52
C LEU A 14 37.46 -4.28 33.08
N PRO A 15 36.21 -4.67 32.78
CA PRO A 15 35.65 -4.49 31.45
C PRO A 15 35.72 -3.02 31.08
N THR A 16 36.16 -2.75 29.86
CA THR A 16 36.14 -1.39 29.31
C THR A 16 34.71 -0.84 29.36
N PRO A 17 34.50 0.48 29.40
CA PRO A 17 33.15 1.05 29.33
C PRO A 17 32.35 0.54 28.11
N VAL A 18 33.06 0.21 27.03
CA VAL A 18 32.48 -0.40 25.82
C VAL A 18 32.08 -1.85 26.06
N GLU A 19 32.92 -2.67 26.70
CA GLU A 19 32.57 -4.04 27.07
C GLU A 19 31.44 -4.09 28.11
N ALA A 20 31.42 -3.15 29.06
CA ALA A 20 30.32 -3.01 30.01
C ALA A 20 29.01 -2.63 29.29
N ALA A 21 29.05 -1.64 28.40
CA ALA A 21 27.89 -1.25 27.58
C ALA A 21 27.45 -2.39 26.63
N LEU A 22 28.39 -3.17 26.10
CA LEU A 22 28.08 -4.38 25.34
C LEU A 22 27.40 -5.43 26.22
N SER A 23 27.91 -5.70 27.41
CA SER A 23 27.33 -6.71 28.31
C SER A 23 25.93 -6.33 28.81
N GLU A 24 25.63 -5.03 28.93
CA GLU A 24 24.28 -4.54 29.23
C GLU A 24 23.32 -4.66 28.03
N VAL A 25 23.88 -4.74 26.82
CA VAL A 25 23.15 -4.74 25.54
C VAL A 25 23.16 -6.13 24.88
N GLU A 26 23.91 -7.09 25.42
CA GLU A 26 23.96 -8.46 24.94
C GLU A 26 22.64 -9.17 25.28
N ASP A 27 21.71 -9.12 24.32
CA ASP A 27 20.55 -10.01 24.30
C ASP A 27 20.95 -11.28 23.54
N ASP A 28 21.50 -12.25 24.27
CA ASP A 28 21.88 -13.57 23.73
C ASP A 28 20.70 -14.31 23.08
N HIS A 29 19.46 -13.92 23.39
CA HIS A 29 18.25 -14.50 22.82
C HIS A 29 17.83 -13.85 21.49
N SER A 30 18.32 -12.64 21.19
CA SER A 30 18.00 -11.97 19.92
C SER A 30 18.82 -12.56 18.77
N ALA A 31 18.12 -13.13 17.79
CA ALA A 31 18.76 -13.69 16.60
C ALA A 31 19.42 -12.58 15.76
N GLU A 32 18.77 -11.43 15.64
CA GLU A 32 19.29 -10.28 14.90
C GLU A 32 20.50 -9.64 15.58
N PHE A 33 20.51 -9.54 16.92
CA PHE A 33 21.67 -9.04 17.65
C PHE A 33 22.90 -9.91 17.41
N ASN A 34 22.75 -11.23 17.55
CA ASN A 34 23.81 -12.20 17.30
C ASN A 34 24.37 -12.08 15.88
N ARG A 35 23.50 -11.84 14.89
CA ARG A 35 23.90 -11.64 13.50
C ARG A 35 24.73 -10.37 13.31
N LEU A 36 24.38 -9.28 14.00
CA LEU A 36 25.07 -7.99 13.88
C LEU A 36 26.36 -7.92 14.70
N ARG A 37 26.63 -8.87 15.60
CA ARG A 37 27.81 -8.89 16.48
C ARG A 37 29.15 -8.62 15.77
N PRO A 38 29.46 -9.21 14.59
CA PRO A 38 30.72 -8.91 13.88
C PRO A 38 30.80 -7.46 13.41
N LEU A 39 29.68 -6.89 12.96
CA LEU A 39 29.60 -5.50 12.52
C LEU A 39 29.74 -4.56 13.72
N ILE A 40 29.06 -4.86 14.83
CA ILE A 40 29.20 -4.10 16.08
C ILE A 40 30.67 -4.03 16.48
N ARG A 41 31.39 -5.16 16.50
CA ARG A 41 32.83 -5.18 16.82
C ARG A 41 33.64 -4.24 15.93
N ARG A 42 33.40 -4.26 14.61
CA ARG A 42 34.07 -3.33 13.69
C ARG A 42 33.75 -1.87 14.00
N VAL A 43 32.48 -1.55 14.24
CA VAL A 43 32.04 -0.19 14.61
C VAL A 43 32.72 0.27 15.91
N LEU A 44 32.87 -0.62 16.88
CA LEU A 44 33.58 -0.34 18.14
C LEU A 44 35.05 -0.02 17.95
N GLU A 45 35.71 -0.67 17.00
CA GLU A 45 37.13 -0.47 16.69
C GLU A 45 37.37 0.82 15.90
N GLU A 46 36.45 1.19 15.01
CA GLU A 46 36.65 2.28 14.05
C GLU A 46 36.04 3.62 14.48
N SER A 47 35.09 3.62 15.44
CA SER A 47 34.30 4.80 15.78
C SER A 47 34.63 5.38 17.17
N PRO A 48 34.47 6.71 17.37
CA PRO A 48 34.62 7.33 18.70
C PRO A 48 33.65 6.75 19.73
N ALA A 49 34.12 6.53 20.96
CA ALA A 49 33.35 5.90 22.05
C ALA A 49 31.96 6.53 22.29
N LYS A 50 31.83 7.86 22.16
CA LYS A 50 30.53 8.55 22.30
C LYS A 50 29.53 8.18 21.21
N GLN A 51 29.98 8.00 19.96
CA GLN A 51 29.11 7.63 18.84
C GLN A 51 28.66 6.18 18.97
N VAL A 52 29.60 5.31 19.36
CA VAL A 52 29.35 3.92 19.72
C VAL A 52 28.24 3.80 20.76
N GLU A 53 28.34 4.55 21.86
CA GLU A 53 27.37 4.49 22.96
C GLU A 53 25.95 4.87 22.49
N VAL A 54 25.83 5.95 21.71
CA VAL A 54 24.55 6.40 21.14
C VAL A 54 24.00 5.36 20.16
N PHE A 55 24.87 4.77 19.34
CA PHE A 55 24.50 3.73 18.38
C PHE A 55 23.99 2.47 19.09
N LEU A 56 24.73 1.95 20.07
CA LEU A 56 24.35 0.75 20.83
C LEU A 56 23.02 0.94 21.58
N ARG A 57 22.80 2.13 22.18
CA ARG A 57 21.52 2.46 22.83
C ARG A 57 20.32 2.40 21.89
N ARG A 58 20.50 2.67 20.59
CA ARG A 58 19.45 2.57 19.58
C ARG A 58 19.35 1.16 18.99
N LEU A 59 20.47 0.46 18.88
CA LEU A 59 20.53 -0.87 18.28
C LEU A 59 19.79 -1.91 19.11
N HIS A 60 19.90 -1.85 20.45
CA HIS A 60 19.26 -2.81 21.35
C HIS A 60 17.74 -2.89 21.15
N PRO A 61 16.96 -1.80 21.34
CA PRO A 61 15.51 -1.86 21.12
C PRO A 61 15.16 -2.20 19.66
N ALA A 62 16.01 -1.82 18.70
CA ALA A 62 15.80 -2.17 17.30
C ALA A 62 15.83 -3.68 17.05
N CYS A 63 16.76 -4.41 17.66
CA CYS A 63 16.85 -5.86 17.50
C CYS A 63 15.58 -6.55 18.04
N SER A 64 15.15 -6.19 19.26
CA SER A 64 13.94 -6.78 19.86
C SER A 64 12.67 -6.50 19.04
N LEU A 65 12.55 -5.31 18.44
CA LEU A 65 11.43 -4.95 17.58
C LEU A 65 11.44 -5.72 16.25
N VAL A 66 12.62 -5.99 15.68
CA VAL A 66 12.75 -6.80 14.47
C VAL A 66 12.41 -8.27 14.76
N ASP A 67 12.86 -8.81 15.89
CA ASP A 67 12.49 -10.17 16.33
C ASP A 67 10.97 -10.30 16.56
N GLU A 68 10.34 -9.30 17.18
CA GLU A 68 8.88 -9.24 17.30
C GLU A 68 8.20 -9.19 15.93
N ALA A 69 8.66 -8.33 15.02
CA ALA A 69 8.09 -8.23 13.68
C ALA A 69 8.18 -9.56 12.92
N ASN A 70 9.30 -10.27 13.04
CA ASN A 70 9.51 -11.59 12.47
C ASN A 70 8.56 -12.63 13.06
N ARG A 71 8.39 -12.64 14.39
CA ARG A 71 7.43 -13.53 15.07
C ARG A 71 6.00 -13.28 14.57
N LEU A 72 5.54 -12.03 14.61
CA LEU A 72 4.18 -11.66 14.17
C LEU A 72 3.96 -11.99 12.69
N THR A 73 4.95 -11.73 11.84
CA THR A 73 4.86 -12.04 10.40
C THR A 73 4.77 -13.53 10.15
N HIS A 74 5.50 -14.35 10.91
CA HIS A 74 5.43 -15.79 10.81
C HIS A 74 4.06 -16.34 11.25
N GLU A 75 3.42 -15.71 12.24
CA GLU A 75 2.09 -16.07 12.70
C GLU A 75 0.99 -15.65 11.71
N ILE A 76 1.11 -14.48 11.08
CA ILE A 76 0.07 -13.93 10.19
C ILE A 76 0.23 -14.42 8.74
N ARG A 77 1.46 -14.54 8.24
CA ARG A 77 1.79 -14.83 6.83
C ARG A 77 2.88 -15.91 6.67
N PRO A 78 2.71 -17.12 7.23
CA PRO A 78 3.73 -18.18 7.12
C PRO A 78 4.04 -18.58 5.67
N GLN A 79 3.08 -18.45 4.76
CA GLN A 79 3.18 -18.80 3.34
C GLN A 79 4.15 -17.93 2.55
N ASP A 80 4.34 -16.67 2.96
CA ASP A 80 5.14 -15.71 2.18
C ASP A 80 6.64 -15.78 2.51
N ASN A 81 6.99 -16.46 3.60
CA ASN A 81 8.37 -16.62 4.08
C ASN A 81 9.15 -15.30 4.17
N LEU A 82 8.48 -14.28 4.72
CA LEU A 82 9.00 -12.94 4.90
C LEU A 82 9.85 -12.84 6.16
N VAL A 83 10.97 -12.14 6.07
CA VAL A 83 11.87 -11.87 7.20
C VAL A 83 12.33 -10.41 7.14
N PHE A 84 12.27 -9.75 8.29
CA PHE A 84 12.88 -8.46 8.56
C PHE A 84 14.31 -8.65 9.02
N GLU A 85 15.22 -7.90 8.40
CA GLU A 85 16.65 -7.93 8.69
C GLU A 85 17.13 -6.52 9.04
N LEU A 86 17.74 -6.35 10.21
CA LEU A 86 18.31 -5.07 10.61
C LEU A 86 19.66 -4.86 9.93
N ALA A 87 19.83 -3.73 9.25
CA ALA A 87 21.08 -3.35 8.62
C ALA A 87 21.53 -1.97 9.07
N VAL A 88 22.84 -1.74 9.04
CA VAL A 88 23.46 -0.48 9.39
C VAL A 88 24.03 0.12 8.11
N ILE A 89 23.62 1.34 7.79
CA ILE A 89 24.15 2.10 6.66
C ILE A 89 25.02 3.22 7.21
N GLU A 90 26.25 3.29 6.70
CA GLU A 90 27.11 4.45 6.89
C GLU A 90 26.52 5.64 6.12
N THR A 91 26.03 6.63 6.84
CA THR A 91 25.63 7.89 6.23
C THR A 91 26.89 8.68 5.95
N ALA A 92 27.19 8.92 4.67
CA ALA A 92 28.25 9.82 4.29
C ALA A 92 28.08 11.13 5.08
N ALA A 93 29.12 11.52 5.82
CA ALA A 93 29.09 12.76 6.58
C ALA A 93 28.67 13.86 5.60
N PRO A 94 27.62 14.65 5.92
CA PRO A 94 27.19 15.70 5.03
C PRO A 94 28.42 16.56 4.80
N GLU A 95 28.92 16.58 3.56
CA GLU A 95 30.03 17.44 3.18
C GLU A 95 29.64 18.80 3.70
N ARG A 96 30.36 19.28 4.72
CA ARG A 96 30.21 20.64 5.21
C ARG A 96 30.56 21.48 4.00
N ARG A 97 29.55 21.82 3.20
CA ARG A 97 29.64 22.79 2.12
C ARG A 97 30.30 23.96 2.78
N ARG A 98 31.59 24.15 2.50
CA ARG A 98 32.39 25.19 3.11
C ARG A 98 31.65 26.46 2.76
N SER A 99 30.93 27.00 3.72
CA SER A 99 30.13 28.23 3.60
C SER A 99 31.06 29.45 3.55
N GLY A 100 32.13 29.33 2.75
CA GLY A 100 33.22 30.28 2.59
C GLY A 100 33.35 30.81 1.17
N GLU A 101 32.55 30.35 0.20
CA GLU A 101 32.28 31.16 -0.99
C GLU A 101 31.06 32.01 -0.70
N ALA A 102 31.33 33.09 0.04
CA ALA A 102 30.59 34.32 -0.13
C ALA A 102 30.76 34.73 -1.60
N GLU A 103 29.85 34.27 -2.47
CA GLU A 103 29.55 35.01 -3.69
C GLU A 103 29.03 36.38 -3.21
N GLU A 104 29.93 37.35 -3.24
CA GLU A 104 29.62 38.76 -3.42
C GLU A 104 28.78 38.92 -4.69
N ALA A 105 27.50 38.57 -4.61
CA ALA A 105 26.50 39.10 -5.54
C ALA A 105 26.14 40.51 -5.05
N GLU A 106 27.07 41.43 -5.28
CA GLU A 106 26.74 42.84 -5.41
C GLU A 106 25.65 42.99 -6.47
N GLY A 107 24.59 43.73 -6.12
CA GLY A 107 23.75 44.39 -7.10
C GLY A 107 22.45 43.68 -7.47
N SER A 108 21.37 44.01 -6.76
CA SER A 108 20.33 44.85 -7.36
C SER A 108 19.21 45.22 -6.38
N PRO A 109 18.93 46.52 -6.22
CA PRO A 109 17.75 47.00 -5.51
C PRO A 109 16.58 47.07 -6.48
N SER A 110 15.49 46.34 -6.21
CA SER A 110 14.21 46.68 -6.82
C SER A 110 13.08 46.59 -5.80
N ARG A 111 12.86 47.74 -5.18
CA ARG A 111 11.65 48.08 -4.43
C ARG A 111 10.44 47.86 -5.34
N ARG A 112 9.55 46.94 -4.97
CA ARG A 112 8.13 47.07 -5.33
C ARG A 112 7.30 47.02 -4.06
N ALA A 113 6.68 48.16 -3.78
CA ALA A 113 5.78 48.39 -2.67
C ALA A 113 4.55 47.48 -2.78
N ALA A 114 4.21 46.81 -1.69
CA ALA A 114 2.90 46.21 -1.48
C ALA A 114 2.17 46.99 -0.37
N PRO A 115 0.83 47.16 -0.48
CA PRO A 115 0.03 48.00 0.42
C PRO A 115 -0.19 47.35 1.81
N PRO A 116 -0.52 48.15 2.83
CA PRO A 116 -0.67 47.68 4.21
C PRO A 116 -1.99 46.92 4.42
N PRO A 117 -2.00 45.78 5.12
CA PRO A 117 -3.21 45.23 5.69
C PRO A 117 -3.57 45.96 6.99
N SER A 118 -4.83 46.40 7.06
CA SER A 118 -5.46 47.06 8.19
C SER A 118 -5.58 46.15 9.41
N SER A 119 -5.34 46.77 10.55
CA SER A 119 -5.36 46.22 11.90
C SER A 119 -6.78 45.96 12.42
N SER A 120 -7.00 44.78 13.00
CA SER A 120 -7.76 44.64 14.25
C SER A 120 -7.34 43.38 15.02
N SER A 121 -6.73 43.59 16.18
CA SER A 121 -6.47 42.60 17.25
C SER A 121 -7.78 42.31 18.02
N PRO A 122 -7.86 41.50 19.11
CA PRO A 122 -6.81 40.75 19.83
C PRO A 122 -7.20 39.31 20.28
N ARG A 123 -6.21 38.46 20.58
CA ARG A 123 -6.18 37.62 21.80
C ARG A 123 -4.81 36.99 21.96
N LYS A 124 -4.11 37.44 23.01
CA LYS A 124 -2.90 36.84 23.58
C LYS A 124 -3.24 35.41 24.02
N ALA A 125 -2.94 34.43 23.19
CA ALA A 125 -2.68 33.07 23.65
C ALA A 125 -1.17 32.98 23.86
N GLU A 126 -0.74 32.75 25.09
CA GLU A 126 0.64 32.42 25.42
C GLU A 126 1.07 31.25 24.54
N SER A 127 1.93 31.54 23.57
CA SER A 127 2.52 30.54 22.71
C SER A 127 3.36 29.63 23.62
N PRO A 128 3.11 28.30 23.62
CA PRO A 128 3.89 27.38 24.42
C PRO A 128 5.35 27.58 24.04
N ARG A 129 6.18 27.91 25.03
CA ARG A 129 7.62 28.09 24.89
C ARG A 129 8.14 26.96 24.03
N LYS A 130 8.51 27.28 22.78
CA LYS A 130 9.23 26.39 21.88
C LYS A 130 10.48 25.98 22.65
N THR A 131 10.44 24.79 23.26
CA THR A 131 11.60 24.15 23.84
C THR A 131 12.60 24.09 22.70
N ARG A 132 13.61 24.95 22.76
CA ARG A 132 14.75 24.87 21.84
C ARG A 132 15.34 23.51 22.12
N LEU A 133 15.03 22.55 21.25
CA LEU A 133 15.76 21.29 21.17
C LEU A 133 17.24 21.67 21.09
N PRO A 134 18.10 21.01 21.89
CA PRO A 134 19.53 21.29 21.89
C PRO A 134 20.01 21.26 20.44
N ALA A 135 20.52 22.42 19.99
CA ALA A 135 21.13 22.52 18.68
C ALA A 135 22.39 21.63 18.71
N ASP A 136 22.52 20.79 17.69
CA ASP A 136 23.72 20.05 17.34
C ASP A 136 24.08 18.85 18.22
N ASP A 137 23.15 17.90 18.36
CA ASP A 137 23.61 16.51 18.44
C ASP A 137 24.27 16.17 17.09
N PRO A 138 25.58 15.85 17.07
CA PRO A 138 26.26 15.51 15.83
C PRO A 138 25.52 14.34 15.19
N ILE A 139 25.07 14.53 13.94
CA ILE A 139 24.40 13.50 13.15
C ILE A 139 25.28 12.26 13.19
N ALA A 140 24.77 11.21 13.85
CA ALA A 140 25.49 9.95 13.98
C ALA A 140 25.77 9.42 12.58
N PRO A 141 27.01 9.06 12.24
CA PRO A 141 27.39 8.61 10.89
C PRO A 141 26.80 7.25 10.51
N MET A 142 25.93 6.67 11.34
CA MET A 142 25.34 5.36 11.15
C MET A 142 23.83 5.45 11.33
N ALA A 143 23.10 5.05 10.29
CA ALA A 143 21.65 4.94 10.29
C ALA A 143 21.24 3.48 10.35
N LEU A 144 20.27 3.17 11.21
CA LEU A 144 19.60 1.88 11.22
C LEU A 144 18.53 1.85 10.13
N VAL A 145 18.55 0.80 9.32
CA VAL A 145 17.49 0.49 8.35
C VAL A 145 17.03 -0.94 8.54
N VAL A 146 15.79 -1.21 8.16
CA VAL A 146 15.23 -2.56 8.17
C VAL A 146 14.93 -2.98 6.74
N ARG A 147 15.44 -4.14 6.36
CA ARG A 147 15.21 -4.76 5.05
C ARG A 147 14.11 -5.81 5.20
N LEU A 148 13.10 -5.75 4.36
CA LEU A 148 12.11 -6.81 4.24
C LEU A 148 12.52 -7.73 3.08
N ILE A 149 12.76 -8.99 3.40
CA ILE A 149 13.30 -9.99 2.48
C ILE A 149 12.33 -11.17 2.41
N GLN A 150 12.06 -11.63 1.19
CA GLN A 150 11.40 -12.89 0.95
C GLN A 150 12.46 -13.98 0.79
N LYS A 151 12.50 -14.93 1.73
CA LYS A 151 13.42 -16.06 1.65
C LYS A 151 12.88 -17.11 0.68
N PRO A 152 13.77 -17.83 -0.05
CA PRO A 152 13.34 -18.98 -0.82
C PRO A 152 12.67 -20.00 0.12
N PRO A 153 11.69 -20.77 -0.37
CA PRO A 153 11.14 -21.88 0.40
C PRO A 153 12.28 -22.80 0.85
N PRO A 154 12.17 -23.45 2.02
CA PRO A 154 13.18 -24.39 2.47
C PRO A 154 13.40 -25.51 1.44
N GLU A 155 14.62 -26.04 1.36
CA GLU A 155 14.93 -27.14 0.45
C GLU A 155 14.02 -28.35 0.71
N ALA A 156 13.53 -28.97 -0.37
CA ALA A 156 12.64 -30.11 -0.28
C ALA A 156 13.30 -31.26 0.51
N GLY A 157 12.54 -31.86 1.43
CA GLY A 157 13.02 -32.97 2.27
C GLY A 157 13.73 -32.55 3.56
N THR A 158 13.95 -31.26 3.78
CA THR A 158 14.48 -30.76 5.07
C THR A 158 13.38 -30.68 6.13
N GLU A 159 13.75 -30.80 7.41
CA GLU A 159 12.83 -30.60 8.55
C GLU A 159 12.15 -29.21 8.50
N GLN A 160 12.88 -28.20 8.03
CA GLN A 160 12.35 -26.85 7.84
C GLN A 160 11.21 -26.83 6.81
N MET A 161 11.31 -27.59 5.72
CA MET A 161 10.24 -27.71 4.74
C MET A 161 8.98 -28.34 5.35
N PHE A 162 9.14 -29.35 6.21
CA PHE A 162 8.00 -29.94 6.92
C PHE A 162 7.35 -28.94 7.87
N LYS A 163 8.13 -28.18 8.64
CA LYS A 163 7.62 -27.12 9.52
C LYS A 163 6.89 -26.03 8.74
N TRP A 164 7.48 -25.59 7.63
CA TRP A 164 6.87 -24.58 6.75
C TRP A 164 5.56 -25.05 6.13
N ARG A 165 5.53 -26.27 5.59
CA ARG A 165 4.28 -26.88 5.07
C ARG A 165 3.21 -27.04 6.14
N LYS A 166 3.61 -27.48 7.34
CA LYS A 166 2.69 -27.60 8.47
C LYS A 166 2.09 -26.25 8.84
N ALA A 167 2.91 -25.21 8.98
CA ALA A 167 2.44 -23.86 9.28
C ALA A 167 1.45 -23.34 8.22
N ILE A 168 1.70 -23.62 6.94
CA ILE A 168 0.75 -23.27 5.86
C ILE A 168 -0.55 -24.05 6.00
N ASN A 169 -0.48 -25.36 6.23
CA ASN A 169 -1.68 -26.19 6.35
C ASN A 169 -2.51 -25.81 7.59
N ASP A 170 -1.87 -25.52 8.72
CA ASP A 170 -2.55 -25.10 9.95
C ASP A 170 -3.36 -23.80 9.71
N VAL A 171 -2.85 -22.87 8.89
CA VAL A 171 -3.60 -21.65 8.50
C VAL A 171 -4.78 -21.98 7.58
N VAL A 172 -4.61 -22.91 6.63
CA VAL A 172 -5.68 -23.32 5.70
C VAL A 172 -6.81 -24.05 6.44
N GLU A 173 -6.49 -24.93 7.39
CA GLU A 173 -7.50 -25.65 8.17
C GLU A 173 -8.35 -24.70 9.04
N VAL A 174 -7.75 -23.64 9.60
CA VAL A 174 -8.49 -22.61 10.35
C VAL A 174 -9.45 -21.85 9.43
N ALA A 175 -9.04 -21.52 8.21
CA ALA A 175 -9.92 -20.84 7.24
C ALA A 175 -11.13 -21.71 6.86
N ASP A 176 -10.92 -23.02 6.66
CA ASP A 176 -12.00 -23.96 6.36
C ASP A 176 -12.97 -24.14 7.55
N LEU A 177 -12.46 -24.18 8.80
CA LEU A 177 -13.28 -24.26 10.01
C LEU A 177 -14.16 -23.02 10.22
N LEU A 178 -13.67 -21.83 9.83
CA LEU A 178 -14.42 -20.58 9.91
C LEU A 178 -15.48 -20.45 8.79
N GLY A 179 -15.66 -21.48 7.96
CA GLY A 179 -16.63 -21.45 6.85
C GLY A 179 -16.24 -20.48 5.74
N ILE A 180 -14.99 -19.99 5.76
CA ILE A 180 -14.40 -19.17 4.71
C ILE A 180 -13.91 -20.14 3.65
N SER A 181 -14.88 -20.85 3.05
CA SER A 181 -14.57 -21.80 2.00
C SER A 181 -13.93 -21.02 0.86
N SER A 182 -12.69 -21.38 0.49
CA SER A 182 -12.01 -20.89 -0.72
C SER A 182 -12.75 -21.26 -2.03
N ARG A 183 -14.03 -21.63 -1.96
CA ARG A 183 -14.87 -22.13 -3.06
C ARG A 183 -15.62 -21.06 -3.86
N GLU A 184 -15.55 -19.78 -3.52
CA GLU A 184 -16.18 -18.72 -4.32
C GLU A 184 -15.23 -17.89 -5.17
N VAL A 185 -14.05 -18.41 -5.51
CA VAL A 185 -13.48 -18.09 -6.83
C VAL A 185 -14.22 -18.96 -7.83
N GLY A 186 -15.40 -18.48 -8.25
CA GLY A 186 -16.19 -19.14 -9.29
C GLY A 186 -15.32 -19.46 -10.51
N PRO A 187 -15.56 -20.58 -11.20
CA PRO A 187 -14.86 -20.87 -12.44
C PRO A 187 -15.02 -19.67 -13.37
N LEU A 188 -13.90 -19.10 -13.80
CA LEU A 188 -13.85 -18.11 -14.87
C LEU A 188 -14.14 -18.85 -16.19
N ASP A 189 -15.34 -19.40 -16.30
CA ASP A 189 -15.88 -20.00 -17.50
C ASP A 189 -16.25 -18.85 -18.45
N ASP A 190 -15.28 -18.41 -19.23
CA ASP A 190 -15.41 -17.89 -20.60
C ASP A 190 -14.06 -17.40 -21.14
N VAL A 191 -12.99 -18.19 -20.93
CA VAL A 191 -11.78 -18.09 -21.76
C VAL A 191 -11.88 -19.23 -22.78
N PRO A 192 -11.97 -18.92 -24.09
CA PRO A 192 -12.13 -19.95 -25.11
C PRO A 192 -10.99 -20.98 -25.03
N ALA A 193 -11.41 -22.24 -24.98
CA ALA A 193 -10.57 -23.41 -24.88
C ALA A 193 -9.69 -23.57 -26.13
N ASP A 194 -8.56 -22.87 -26.18
CA ASP A 194 -7.46 -23.25 -27.05
C ASP A 194 -6.66 -24.36 -26.35
N GLY A 195 -6.74 -25.56 -26.91
CA GLY A 195 -6.21 -26.81 -26.37
C GLY A 195 -4.69 -26.90 -26.33
N SER A 196 -4.05 -26.04 -25.54
CA SER A 196 -2.65 -26.18 -25.16
C SER A 196 -2.59 -26.62 -23.70
N GLY A 197 -2.18 -27.87 -23.47
CA GLY A 197 -1.96 -28.44 -22.14
C GLY A 197 -0.88 -27.68 -21.39
N HIS A 198 -1.26 -26.56 -20.78
CA HIS A 198 -0.48 -25.91 -19.74
C HIS A 198 -0.81 -26.61 -18.43
N THR A 199 -0.06 -27.68 -18.14
CA THR A 199 0.37 -27.89 -16.76
C THR A 199 0.81 -26.51 -16.27
N ARG A 200 0.06 -25.94 -15.32
CA ARG A 200 0.32 -24.65 -14.70
C ARG A 200 1.78 -24.68 -14.29
N ALA A 201 2.65 -24.10 -15.13
CA ALA A 201 4.09 -24.24 -14.97
C ALA A 201 4.35 -23.73 -13.57
N ALA A 202 4.81 -24.61 -12.68
CA ALA A 202 5.19 -24.24 -11.34
C ALA A 202 6.24 -23.15 -11.54
N ALA A 203 5.83 -21.88 -11.43
CA ALA A 203 6.69 -20.74 -11.65
C ALA A 203 7.86 -20.97 -10.71
N ALA A 204 9.04 -21.22 -11.27
CA ALA A 204 10.19 -21.68 -10.52
C ALA A 204 10.38 -20.72 -9.33
N LEU A 205 10.17 -21.25 -8.12
CA LEU A 205 10.26 -20.44 -6.92
C LEU A 205 11.66 -19.79 -6.91
N PRO A 206 11.76 -18.50 -6.58
CA PRO A 206 13.04 -17.81 -6.60
C PRO A 206 14.01 -18.56 -5.70
N SER A 207 15.16 -18.98 -6.24
CA SER A 207 16.19 -19.72 -5.51
C SER A 207 17.04 -18.83 -4.61
N THR A 208 16.99 -17.52 -4.83
CA THR A 208 17.74 -16.52 -4.06
C THR A 208 16.79 -15.67 -3.22
N PRO A 209 17.22 -15.25 -2.01
CA PRO A 209 16.47 -14.27 -1.23
C PRO A 209 16.21 -13.00 -2.04
N ARG A 210 14.96 -12.55 -2.06
CA ARG A 210 14.54 -11.36 -2.78
C ARG A 210 14.29 -10.22 -1.79
N GLU A 211 15.01 -9.12 -1.94
CA GLU A 211 14.71 -7.90 -1.22
C GLU A 211 13.40 -7.28 -1.76
N ILE A 212 12.42 -7.10 -0.89
CA ILE A 212 11.14 -6.47 -1.23
C ILE A 212 11.25 -4.96 -1.00
N SER A 213 11.79 -4.54 0.14
CA SER A 213 11.83 -3.13 0.54
C SER A 213 12.92 -2.85 1.57
N VAL A 214 13.37 -1.60 1.61
CA VAL A 214 14.29 -1.08 2.63
C VAL A 214 13.64 0.13 3.29
N TRP A 215 13.53 0.11 4.61
CA TRP A 215 12.87 1.14 5.40
C TRP A 215 13.85 1.80 6.36
N SER A 216 13.69 3.12 6.56
CA SER A 216 14.28 3.75 7.73
C SER A 216 13.69 3.13 8.99
N PHE A 217 14.46 3.12 10.08
CA PHE A 217 13.99 2.52 11.33
C PHE A 217 12.67 3.14 11.83
N ALA A 218 12.51 4.47 11.72
CA ALA A 218 11.25 5.14 12.09
C ALA A 218 10.05 4.69 11.25
N LYS A 219 10.24 4.46 9.94
CA LYS A 219 9.18 3.92 9.07
C LYS A 219 8.84 2.49 9.46
N PHE A 220 9.85 1.69 9.81
CA PHE A 220 9.65 0.34 10.31
C PHE A 220 8.81 0.32 11.60
N GLU A 221 9.09 1.21 12.58
CA GLU A 221 8.28 1.30 13.80
C GLU A 221 6.80 1.57 13.51
N GLN A 222 6.52 2.47 12.55
CA GLN A 222 5.16 2.74 12.10
C GLN A 222 4.51 1.50 11.48
N ARG A 223 5.22 0.77 10.62
CA ARG A 223 4.73 -0.47 10.00
C ARG A 223 4.52 -1.57 11.04
N LEU A 224 5.40 -1.71 12.02
CA LEU A 224 5.25 -2.68 13.10
C LEU A 224 4.00 -2.40 13.94
N SER A 225 3.65 -1.13 14.18
CA SER A 225 2.36 -0.79 14.81
C SER A 225 1.18 -1.33 14.00
N GLN A 226 1.19 -1.17 12.68
CA GLN A 226 0.15 -1.70 11.80
C GLN A 226 0.10 -3.24 11.83
N ILE A 227 1.26 -3.91 11.84
CA ILE A 227 1.36 -5.37 11.96
C ILE A 227 0.74 -5.85 13.29
N ARG A 228 1.03 -5.17 14.40
CA ARG A 228 0.43 -5.47 15.71
C ARG A 228 -1.08 -5.30 15.70
N ASP A 229 -1.60 -4.27 15.04
CA ASP A 229 -3.05 -4.05 14.96
C ASP A 229 -3.72 -5.13 14.11
N ILE A 230 -3.13 -5.52 12.98
CA ILE A 230 -3.61 -6.65 12.18
C ILE A 230 -3.58 -7.94 13.00
N HIS A 231 -2.48 -8.21 13.71
CA HIS A 231 -2.35 -9.39 14.56
C HIS A 231 -3.48 -9.49 15.59
N ARG A 232 -3.80 -8.38 16.27
CA ARG A 232 -4.91 -8.34 17.24
C ARG A 232 -6.26 -8.66 16.60
N VAL A 233 -6.50 -8.19 15.38
CA VAL A 233 -7.75 -8.46 14.64
C VAL A 233 -7.81 -9.92 14.17
N THR A 234 -6.68 -10.51 13.77
CA THR A 234 -6.64 -11.88 13.26
C THR A 234 -6.55 -12.94 14.36
N THR A 235 -6.13 -12.59 15.57
CA THR A 235 -5.96 -13.52 16.71
C THR A 235 -6.87 -13.24 17.92
N GLY A 236 -7.70 -12.19 17.86
CA GLY A 236 -8.62 -11.82 18.94
C GLY A 236 -9.84 -12.75 19.08
N ASP A 237 -10.79 -12.36 19.93
CA ASP A 237 -11.99 -13.15 20.26
C ASP A 237 -12.89 -13.42 19.03
N HIS A 238 -12.80 -12.57 18.01
CA HIS A 238 -13.53 -12.69 16.75
C HIS A 238 -12.53 -12.59 15.59
N PRO A 239 -11.78 -13.67 15.32
CA PRO A 239 -10.72 -13.62 14.33
C PRO A 239 -11.31 -13.39 12.94
N ILE A 240 -10.93 -12.27 12.32
CA ILE A 240 -11.19 -12.04 10.90
C ILE A 240 -10.06 -12.72 10.14
N ALA A 241 -10.39 -13.52 9.11
CA ALA A 241 -9.36 -14.09 8.27
C ALA A 241 -8.53 -12.98 7.63
N PHE A 242 -7.22 -13.13 7.68
CA PHE A 242 -6.27 -12.16 7.16
C PHE A 242 -6.53 -11.82 5.68
N ASP A 243 -6.85 -12.83 4.87
CA ASP A 243 -7.16 -12.64 3.44
C ASP A 243 -8.42 -11.78 3.23
N HIS A 244 -9.43 -11.93 4.08
CA HIS A 244 -10.64 -11.10 4.04
C HIS A 244 -10.32 -9.65 4.43
N TYR A 245 -9.54 -9.46 5.50
CA TYR A 245 -9.10 -8.12 5.94
C TYR A 245 -8.34 -7.37 4.83
N LEU A 246 -7.42 -8.05 4.14
CA LEU A 246 -6.67 -7.48 3.02
C LEU A 246 -7.52 -7.28 1.76
N ALA A 247 -8.51 -8.14 1.50
CA ALA A 247 -9.42 -7.98 0.36
C ALA A 247 -10.27 -6.71 0.49
N GLU A 248 -10.75 -6.41 1.71
CA GLU A 248 -11.50 -5.18 2.00
C GLU A 248 -10.59 -3.94 2.04
N ASN A 249 -9.32 -4.13 2.42
CA ASN A 249 -8.37 -3.04 2.66
C ASN A 249 -7.02 -3.28 1.96
N PRO A 250 -6.96 -3.39 0.63
CA PRO A 250 -5.73 -3.76 -0.08
C PRO A 250 -4.60 -2.76 0.21
N GLY A 251 -4.91 -1.47 0.28
CA GLY A 251 -3.94 -0.40 0.58
C GLY A 251 -3.31 -0.48 1.98
N SER A 252 -3.89 -1.27 2.88
CA SER A 252 -3.50 -1.35 4.28
C SER A 252 -2.50 -2.47 4.59
N ASP A 253 -1.99 -3.19 3.58
CA ASP A 253 -0.96 -4.22 3.76
C ASP A 253 0.37 -3.59 4.26
N PRO A 254 0.79 -3.81 5.52
CA PRO A 254 2.00 -3.20 6.06
C PRO A 254 3.29 -3.86 5.56
N TRP A 255 3.22 -5.04 4.95
CA TRP A 255 4.37 -5.73 4.34
C TRP A 255 4.63 -5.29 2.91
N ARG A 256 3.74 -4.51 2.31
CA ARG A 256 3.95 -3.93 0.98
C ARG A 256 4.24 -2.44 1.09
N ASP A 257 5.35 -2.04 0.48
CA ASP A 257 5.49 -0.66 0.08
C ASP A 257 4.73 -0.43 -1.22
N TRP A 258 3.69 0.38 -1.13
CA TRP A 258 3.14 1.07 -2.28
C TRP A 258 4.19 2.08 -2.73
N GLY A 259 5.19 1.60 -3.48
CA GLY A 259 6.15 2.47 -4.13
C GLY A 259 5.40 3.50 -4.98
N THR A 260 6.04 4.61 -5.29
CA THR A 260 5.47 5.64 -6.17
C THR A 260 4.94 5.06 -7.48
N GLN A 261 5.59 4.01 -8.00
CA GLN A 261 5.14 3.26 -9.17
C GLN A 261 3.82 2.50 -8.95
N SER A 262 3.65 1.84 -7.79
CA SER A 262 2.41 1.12 -7.47
C SER A 262 1.26 2.09 -7.20
N VAL A 263 1.55 3.24 -6.56
CA VAL A 263 0.57 4.32 -6.40
C VAL A 263 0.16 4.88 -7.77
N SER A 264 1.13 5.14 -8.66
CA SER A 264 0.84 5.58 -10.04
C SER A 264 -0.04 4.58 -10.78
N ALA A 265 0.31 3.29 -10.76
CA ALA A 265 -0.48 2.25 -11.42
C ALA A 265 -1.90 2.11 -10.83
N MET A 266 -2.06 2.35 -9.52
CA MET A 266 -3.38 2.39 -8.88
C MET A 266 -4.19 3.61 -9.35
N LEU A 267 -3.57 4.79 -9.40
CA LEU A 267 -4.21 6.01 -9.89
C LEU A 267 -4.61 5.88 -11.37
N ASP A 268 -3.76 5.28 -12.20
CA ASP A 268 -4.07 4.99 -13.60
C ASP A 268 -5.28 4.04 -13.73
N ARG A 269 -5.35 3.02 -12.86
CA ARG A 269 -6.50 2.09 -12.82
C ARG A 269 -7.78 2.76 -12.33
N ILE A 270 -7.69 3.68 -11.37
CA ILE A 270 -8.85 4.48 -10.92
C ILE A 270 -9.34 5.35 -12.08
N ALA A 271 -8.43 6.03 -12.79
CA ALA A 271 -8.79 6.85 -13.95
C ALA A 271 -9.44 6.02 -15.07
N ASP A 272 -8.95 4.80 -15.33
CA ASP A 272 -9.58 3.88 -16.29
C ASP A 272 -11.00 3.47 -15.85
N LEU A 273 -11.18 3.14 -14.56
CA LEU A 273 -12.50 2.78 -14.03
C LEU A 273 -13.48 3.96 -14.07
N GLU A 274 -13.02 5.18 -13.78
CA GLU A 274 -13.82 6.40 -13.92
C GLU A 274 -14.23 6.63 -15.38
N ALA A 275 -13.30 6.49 -16.33
CA ALA A 275 -13.60 6.60 -17.76
C ALA A 275 -14.61 5.53 -18.22
N ARG A 276 -14.48 4.29 -17.73
CA ARG A 276 -15.44 3.21 -18.01
C ARG A 276 -16.81 3.47 -17.41
N LEU A 277 -16.86 4.06 -16.20
CA LEU A 277 -18.11 4.45 -15.56
C LEU A 277 -18.80 5.59 -16.32
N GLU A 278 -18.07 6.63 -16.72
CA GLU A 278 -18.59 7.71 -17.57
C GLU A 278 -19.10 7.18 -18.90
N HIS A 279 -18.37 6.27 -19.54
CA HIS A 279 -18.81 5.61 -20.76
C HIS A 279 -20.11 4.82 -20.54
N ALA A 280 -20.20 4.04 -19.46
CA ALA A 280 -21.41 3.28 -19.14
C ALA A 280 -22.62 4.20 -18.85
N LEU A 281 -22.41 5.32 -18.17
CA LEU A 281 -23.45 6.32 -17.93
C LEU A 281 -23.89 7.01 -19.23
N SER A 282 -22.96 7.30 -20.14
CA SER A 282 -23.23 7.87 -21.46
C SER A 282 -24.04 6.90 -22.34
N GLU A 283 -23.67 5.62 -22.38
CA GLU A 283 -24.42 4.59 -23.10
C GLU A 283 -25.84 4.43 -22.54
N ARG A 284 -26.00 4.45 -21.22
CA ARG A 284 -27.33 4.43 -20.60
C ARG A 284 -28.19 5.64 -20.99
N GLY A 285 -27.58 6.82 -21.14
CA GLY A 285 -28.25 8.00 -21.67
C GLY A 285 -28.72 7.83 -23.12
N LYS A 286 -27.95 7.12 -23.96
CA LYS A 286 -28.35 6.78 -25.33
C LYS A 286 -29.52 5.80 -25.35
N ASP A 287 -29.56 4.82 -24.44
CA ASP A 287 -30.67 3.87 -24.33
C ASP A 287 -32.00 4.57 -24.00
N ASP A 288 -31.98 5.55 -23.10
CA ASP A 288 -33.16 6.36 -22.79
C ASP A 288 -33.58 7.24 -23.99
N GLN A 289 -32.63 7.78 -24.76
CA GLN A 289 -32.92 8.52 -25.99
C GLN A 289 -33.53 7.61 -27.08
N ILE A 290 -33.02 6.38 -27.25
CA ILE A 290 -33.57 5.39 -28.18
C ILE A 290 -35.00 5.02 -27.79
N ARG A 291 -35.28 4.86 -26.48
CA ARG A 291 -36.64 4.60 -25.98
C ARG A 291 -37.60 5.74 -26.34
N ALA A 292 -37.20 6.99 -26.08
CA ALA A 292 -38.00 8.16 -26.42
C ALA A 292 -38.28 8.28 -27.93
N LEU A 293 -37.27 8.00 -28.78
CA LEU A 293 -37.46 7.98 -30.23
C LEU A 293 -38.42 6.87 -30.68
N ARG A 294 -38.37 5.69 -30.07
CA ARG A 294 -39.31 4.59 -30.37
C ARG A 294 -40.74 4.95 -29.98
N GLU A 295 -40.94 5.62 -28.85
CA GLU A 295 -42.26 6.12 -28.45
C GLU A 295 -42.80 7.17 -29.43
N GLN A 296 -41.94 8.09 -29.90
CA GLN A 296 -42.31 9.07 -30.92
C GLN A 296 -42.70 8.41 -32.25
N VAL A 297 -41.93 7.42 -32.71
CA VAL A 297 -42.25 6.66 -33.93
C VAL A 297 -43.59 5.93 -33.79
N ALA A 298 -43.83 5.27 -32.65
CA ALA A 298 -45.09 4.57 -32.40
C ALA A 298 -46.30 5.53 -32.38
N ALA A 299 -46.14 6.74 -31.83
CA ALA A 299 -47.18 7.77 -31.85
C ALA A 299 -47.50 8.25 -33.26
N LEU A 300 -46.48 8.54 -34.08
CA LEU A 300 -46.65 8.94 -35.48
C LEU A 300 -47.30 7.85 -36.33
N GLU A 301 -46.93 6.58 -36.12
CA GLU A 301 -47.57 5.45 -36.79
C GLU A 301 -49.04 5.27 -36.39
N ALA A 302 -49.39 5.54 -35.12
CA ALA A 302 -50.77 5.52 -34.66
C ALA A 302 -51.59 6.64 -35.30
N GLU A 303 -51.02 7.85 -35.39
CA GLU A 303 -51.63 8.99 -36.07
C GLU A 303 -51.84 8.72 -37.57
N HIS A 304 -50.82 8.20 -38.27
CA HIS A 304 -50.94 7.85 -39.69
C HIS A 304 -52.02 6.78 -39.93
N ARG A 305 -52.12 5.77 -39.05
CA ARG A 305 -53.19 4.77 -39.11
C ARG A 305 -54.57 5.37 -38.88
N ALA A 306 -54.70 6.31 -37.95
CA ALA A 306 -55.96 7.01 -37.70
C ALA A 306 -56.38 7.87 -38.92
N ASN A 307 -55.44 8.60 -39.52
CA ASN A 307 -55.68 9.39 -40.72
C ASN A 307 -56.09 8.51 -41.91
N ARG A 308 -55.38 7.39 -42.15
CA ARG A 308 -55.75 6.43 -43.21
C ARG A 308 -57.14 5.84 -42.98
N ARG A 309 -57.52 5.57 -41.72
CA ARG A 309 -58.87 5.08 -41.40
C ARG A 309 -59.92 6.14 -41.73
N LEU A 310 -59.65 7.41 -41.44
CA LEU A 310 -60.55 8.51 -41.74
C LEU A 310 -60.70 8.72 -43.25
N GLU A 311 -59.61 8.61 -44.03
CA GLU A 311 -59.63 8.63 -45.50
C GLU A 311 -60.51 7.50 -46.07
N LEU A 312 -60.32 6.26 -45.58
CA LEU A 312 -61.15 5.13 -46.01
C LEU A 312 -62.63 5.32 -45.65
N GLU A 313 -62.92 5.94 -44.50
CA GLU A 313 -64.30 6.24 -44.11
C GLU A 313 -64.92 7.34 -45.01
N THR A 314 -64.14 8.35 -45.40
CA THR A 314 -64.59 9.35 -46.38
C THR A 314 -64.86 8.71 -47.74
N ASP A 315 -63.97 7.85 -48.22
CA ASP A 315 -64.13 7.15 -49.49
C ASP A 315 -65.39 6.26 -49.48
N LEU A 316 -65.62 5.52 -48.39
CA LEU A 316 -66.83 4.70 -48.23
C LEU A 316 -68.11 5.54 -48.25
N ARG A 317 -68.13 6.70 -47.59
CA ARG A 317 -69.28 7.62 -47.64
C ARG A 317 -69.53 8.17 -49.04
N GLU A 318 -68.47 8.42 -49.82
CA GLU A 318 -68.60 8.83 -51.22
C GLU A 318 -69.16 7.71 -52.09
N ILE A 319 -68.70 6.47 -51.92
CA ILE A 319 -69.24 5.29 -52.61
C ILE A 319 -70.74 5.12 -52.29
N GLU A 320 -71.13 5.14 -51.01
CA GLU A 320 -72.55 5.06 -50.62
C GLU A 320 -73.40 6.18 -51.24
N LYS A 321 -72.83 7.38 -51.37
CA LYS A 321 -73.52 8.50 -52.01
C LYS A 321 -73.72 8.25 -53.51
N ILE A 322 -72.73 7.69 -54.20
CA ILE A 322 -72.83 7.31 -55.62
C ILE A 322 -73.91 6.24 -55.79
N GLU A 323 -73.88 5.17 -55.00
CA GLU A 323 -74.88 4.09 -55.05
C GLU A 323 -76.31 4.61 -54.86
N ARG A 324 -76.52 5.55 -53.91
CA ARG A 324 -77.83 6.18 -53.71
C ARG A 324 -78.29 7.02 -54.91
N LEU A 325 -77.36 7.70 -55.58
CA LEU A 325 -77.67 8.48 -56.79
C LEU A 325 -78.04 7.56 -57.96
N GLU A 326 -77.31 6.46 -58.13
CA GLU A 326 -77.60 5.44 -59.14
C GLU A 326 -78.96 4.77 -58.89
N ALA A 327 -79.27 4.40 -57.65
CA ALA A 327 -80.56 3.83 -57.27
C ALA A 327 -81.73 4.78 -57.59
N LYS A 328 -81.59 6.07 -57.27
CA LYS A 328 -82.58 7.11 -57.62
C LYS A 328 -82.77 7.22 -59.13
N ALA A 329 -81.68 7.20 -59.90
CA ALA A 329 -81.73 7.24 -61.35
C ALA A 329 -82.44 6.03 -61.96
N TYR A 330 -82.28 4.84 -61.36
CA TYR A 330 -82.96 3.61 -61.78
C TYR A 330 -84.48 3.68 -61.52
N THR A 331 -84.91 4.20 -60.36
CA THR A 331 -86.35 4.34 -60.03
C THR A 331 -87.09 5.42 -60.83
N SER A 332 -86.35 6.34 -61.47
CA SER A 332 -86.91 7.42 -62.28
C SER A 332 -87.17 7.03 -63.74
N LYS A 333 -86.73 5.84 -64.17
CA LYS A 333 -86.95 5.29 -65.52
C LYS A 333 -88.15 4.36 -65.53
#